data_AF-A0A8H2ZUW3-F1
#
_entry.id   AF-A0A8H2ZUW3-F1
#
_cell.length_a   1.000
_cell.length_b   1.000
_cell.length_c   1.000
_cell.angle_alpha   90.00
_cell.angle_beta   90.00
_cell.angle_gamma   90.00
#
_symmetry.space_group_name_H-M   'P 1'
#
loop_
_entity.id
_entity.type
_entity.pdbx_description
1 polymer ?
#
loop_
_entity_poly.entity_id
_entity_poly.type
_entity_poly.pdbx_seq_one_letter_code
_entity_poly.pdbx_strand_id
1 'polypeptide(L)'
;MLSSGAACAVIFGCVEARRGALDAHREWMIRAWFYNGALVTTNITALISAHVITAINTYYSLWRCAEVGYVLQSADALAQAYPQCVTSNALSNPNNIYVAVHASWREGHLGRGSAIRASYGMALWIAMILHGVGIELYLRMTIRESKKLRELSEQLGAAPQQTELRSLRKTSW
;
A
#
# COMPACT_ATOMS: atom_id res chain seq x y z
N MET A 1 1.73 0.73 10.39
CA MET A 1 0.25 0.64 10.43
C MET A 1 -0.29 -0.27 9.34
N LEU A 2 -0.02 0.00 8.05
CA LEU A 2 -0.43 -0.91 6.96
C LEU A 2 0.23 -2.29 7.04
N SER A 3 1.55 -2.33 7.25
CA SER A 3 2.31 -3.58 7.40
C SER A 3 1.83 -4.43 8.57
N SER A 4 1.58 -3.80 9.72
CA SER A 4 1.03 -4.47 10.91
C SER A 4 -0.38 -4.99 10.65
N GLY A 5 -1.26 -4.21 9.99
CA GLY A 5 -2.61 -4.64 9.63
C GLY A 5 -2.61 -5.83 8.67
N ALA A 6 -1.73 -5.80 7.66
CA ALA A 6 -1.55 -6.92 6.74
C ALA A 6 -1.04 -8.18 7.46
N ALA A 7 -0.03 -8.05 8.33
CA ALA A 7 0.50 -9.17 9.11
C ALA A 7 -0.57 -9.79 10.02
N CYS A 8 -1.35 -8.96 10.73
CA CYS A 8 -2.46 -9.43 11.56
C CYS A 8 -3.51 -10.18 10.72
N ALA A 9 -3.89 -9.64 9.56
CA ALA A 9 -4.85 -10.29 8.67
C ALA A 9 -4.33 -11.66 8.16
N VAL A 10 -3.04 -11.76 7.83
CA VAL A 10 -2.41 -13.04 7.47
C VAL A 10 -2.47 -14.03 8.62
N ILE A 11 -2.10 -13.60 9.84
CA ILE A 11 -2.12 -14.45 11.03
C ILE A 11 -3.53 -14.99 11.30
N PHE A 12 -4.54 -14.11 11.33
CA PHE A 12 -5.92 -14.53 11.55
C PHE A 12 -6.41 -15.48 10.47
N GLY A 13 -6.13 -15.19 9.19
CA GLY A 13 -6.52 -16.09 8.12
C GLY A 13 -5.83 -17.46 8.21
N CYS A 14 -4.56 -17.53 8.60
CA CYS A 14 -3.88 -18.81 8.85
C CYS A 14 -4.49 -19.56 10.03
N VAL A 15 -4.89 -18.87 11.10
CA VAL A 15 -5.57 -19.48 12.26
C VAL A 15 -6.92 -20.06 11.86
N GLU A 16 -7.73 -19.31 11.11
CA GLU A 16 -9.05 -19.78 10.67
C GLU A 16 -8.96 -20.93 9.66
N ALA A 17 -7.95 -20.94 8.79
CA ALA A 17 -7.68 -22.08 7.91
C ALA A 17 -7.37 -23.35 8.71
N ARG A 18 -6.55 -23.25 9.77
CA ARG A 18 -6.24 -24.38 10.66
C ARG A 18 -7.47 -24.87 11.43
N ARG A 19 -8.47 -24.01 11.66
CA ARG A 19 -9.75 -24.35 12.29
C ARG A 19 -10.77 -24.96 11.32
N GLY A 20 -10.46 -25.03 10.02
CA GLY A 20 -11.37 -25.51 8.98
C GLY A 20 -12.40 -24.46 8.52
N ALA A 21 -12.32 -23.22 9.00
CA ALA A 21 -13.22 -22.12 8.62
C ALA A 21 -12.73 -21.42 7.35
N LEU A 22 -12.91 -22.08 6.20
CA LEU A 22 -12.39 -21.61 4.90
C LEU A 22 -12.98 -20.25 4.47
N ASP A 23 -14.24 -19.98 4.79
CA ASP A 23 -14.89 -18.70 4.49
C ASP A 23 -14.17 -17.53 5.20
N ALA A 24 -13.90 -17.70 6.51
CA ALA A 24 -13.20 -16.70 7.31
C ALA A 24 -11.74 -16.55 6.86
N HIS A 25 -11.06 -17.65 6.52
CA HIS A 25 -9.72 -17.59 5.92
C HIS A 25 -9.71 -16.70 4.67
N ARG A 26 -10.65 -16.91 3.75
CA ARG A 26 -10.75 -16.13 2.51
C ARG A 26 -10.94 -14.64 2.80
N GLU A 27 -11.84 -14.28 3.70
CA GLU A 27 -12.08 -12.88 4.07
C GLU A 27 -10.81 -12.21 4.62
N TRP A 28 -10.10 -12.89 5.52
CA TRP A 28 -8.84 -12.39 6.08
C TRP A 28 -7.73 -12.28 5.03
N MET A 29 -7.64 -13.21 4.09
CA MET A 29 -6.65 -13.14 3.00
C MET A 29 -6.92 -11.95 2.08
N ILE A 30 -8.17 -11.72 1.67
CA ILE A 30 -8.49 -10.57 0.82
C ILE A 30 -8.12 -9.26 1.51
N ARG A 31 -8.39 -9.13 2.82
CA ARG A 31 -7.95 -7.97 3.62
C ARG A 31 -6.45 -7.75 3.56
N ALA A 32 -5.66 -8.82 3.76
CA ALA A 32 -4.20 -8.73 3.69
C ALA A 32 -3.71 -8.25 2.31
N TRP A 33 -4.23 -8.79 1.22
CA TRP A 33 -3.83 -8.38 -0.14
C TRP A 33 -4.23 -6.94 -0.45
N PHE A 34 -5.43 -6.50 -0.01
CA PHE A 34 -5.86 -5.12 -0.18
C PHE A 34 -4.98 -4.13 0.58
N TYR A 35 -4.58 -4.45 1.83
CA TYR A 35 -3.68 -3.60 2.59
C TYR A 35 -2.27 -3.50 1.98
N ASN A 36 -1.78 -4.57 1.35
CA ASN A 36 -0.54 -4.51 0.57
C ASN A 36 -0.69 -3.66 -0.71
N GLY A 37 -1.87 -3.71 -1.36
CA GLY A 37 -2.20 -2.85 -2.50
C GLY A 37 -2.07 -1.36 -2.20
N ALA A 38 -2.32 -0.94 -0.95
CA ALA A 38 -2.17 0.46 -0.53
C ALA A 38 -0.75 1.01 -0.74
N LEU A 39 0.30 0.17 -0.65
CA LEU A 39 1.67 0.60 -0.93
C LEU A 39 1.86 0.95 -2.40
N VAL A 40 1.30 0.15 -3.31
CA VAL A 40 1.35 0.41 -4.76
C VAL A 40 0.58 1.68 -5.08
N THR A 41 -0.63 1.83 -4.56
CA THR A 41 -1.44 3.03 -4.76
C THR A 41 -0.78 4.28 -4.19
N THR A 42 -0.08 4.18 -3.06
CA THR A 42 0.68 5.31 -2.48
C THR A 42 1.75 5.79 -3.46
N ASN A 43 2.52 4.88 -4.06
CA ASN A 43 3.57 5.25 -5.01
C ASN A 43 2.99 5.92 -6.27
N ILE A 44 1.93 5.35 -6.85
CA ILE A 44 1.28 5.92 -8.04
C ILE A 44 0.70 7.31 -7.72
N THR A 45 0.00 7.44 -6.59
CA THR A 45 -0.61 8.71 -6.18
C THR A 45 0.45 9.77 -5.87
N ALA A 46 1.58 9.38 -5.25
CA ALA A 46 2.69 10.29 -4.99
C ALA A 46 3.33 10.80 -6.28
N LEU A 47 3.48 9.95 -7.31
CA LEU A 47 4.00 10.35 -8.63
C LEU A 47 3.08 11.37 -9.30
N ILE A 48 1.76 11.11 -9.32
CA ILE A 48 0.77 12.03 -9.89
C ILE A 48 0.80 13.36 -9.12
N SER A 49 0.80 13.29 -7.79
CA SER A 49 0.83 14.47 -6.92
C SER A 49 2.10 15.29 -7.09
N ALA A 50 3.25 14.66 -7.35
CA ALA A 50 4.50 15.36 -7.61
C ALA A 50 4.41 16.27 -8.84
N HIS A 51 3.70 15.84 -9.90
CA HIS A 51 3.42 16.68 -11.06
C HIS A 51 2.51 17.86 -10.72
N VAL A 52 1.49 17.64 -9.90
CA VAL A 52 0.59 18.72 -9.44
C VAL A 52 1.36 19.75 -8.62
N ILE A 53 2.17 19.31 -7.66
CA ILE A 53 3.01 20.19 -6.83
C ILE A 53 3.99 21.00 -7.70
N THR A 54 4.56 20.37 -8.72
CA THR A 54 5.45 21.04 -9.68
C THR A 54 4.73 22.15 -10.45
N ALA A 55 3.45 21.95 -10.80
CA ALA A 55 2.66 22.97 -11.48
C ALA A 55 2.34 24.16 -10.56
N ILE A 56 2.18 23.92 -9.25
CA ILE A 56 1.97 24.97 -8.26
C ILE A 56 3.27 25.75 -7.98
N ASN A 57 4.42 25.07 -7.98
CA ASN A 57 5.76 25.66 -7.93
C ASN A 57 6.06 26.52 -6.67
N THR A 58 5.42 26.21 -5.54
CA THR A 58 5.63 26.89 -4.24
C THR A 58 6.04 25.96 -3.11
N TYR A 59 6.19 24.66 -3.38
CA TYR A 59 6.45 23.67 -2.35
C TYR A 59 7.93 23.40 -2.20
N TYR A 60 8.34 23.16 -0.96
CA TYR A 60 9.69 22.76 -0.59
C TYR A 60 9.61 21.58 0.37
N SER A 61 10.60 20.68 0.29
CA SER A 61 10.76 19.63 1.29
C SER A 61 12.10 19.78 2.00
N LEU A 62 12.16 19.31 3.25
CA LEU A 62 13.38 19.34 4.05
C LEU A 62 14.27 18.16 3.68
N TRP A 63 15.55 18.45 3.44
CA TRP A 63 16.60 17.48 3.12
C TRP A 63 17.78 17.67 4.04
N ARG A 64 18.52 16.59 4.32
CA ARG A 64 19.80 16.70 5.05
C ARG A 64 20.90 17.09 4.08
N CYS A 65 21.90 17.84 4.53
CA CYS A 65 23.05 18.19 3.69
C CYS A 65 23.78 16.96 3.11
N ALA A 66 23.88 15.87 3.89
CA ALA A 66 24.39 14.60 3.39
C ALA A 66 23.58 14.03 2.21
N GLU A 67 22.25 14.14 2.24
CA GLU A 67 21.37 13.66 1.18
C GLU A 67 21.50 14.50 -0.08
N VAL A 68 21.55 15.83 0.07
CA VAL A 68 21.71 16.74 -1.07
C VAL A 68 23.06 16.52 -1.76
N GLY A 69 24.14 16.39 -0.98
CA GLY A 69 25.47 16.08 -1.51
C GLY A 69 25.51 14.73 -2.23
N TYR A 70 24.83 13.72 -1.69
CA TYR A 70 24.73 12.40 -2.33
C TYR A 70 24.00 12.45 -3.68
N VAL A 71 22.94 13.27 -3.80
CA VAL A 71 22.16 13.39 -5.05
C VAL A 71 22.87 14.26 -6.08
N LEU A 72 23.52 15.35 -5.67
CA LEU A 72 24.19 16.29 -6.59
C LEU A 72 25.51 15.73 -7.14
N GLN A 73 26.22 14.92 -6.35
CA GLN A 73 27.53 14.34 -6.71
C GLN A 73 28.58 15.36 -7.16
N SER A 74 28.42 16.64 -6.79
CA SER A 74 29.31 17.75 -7.15
C SER A 74 29.43 18.73 -5.99
N ALA A 75 30.67 18.97 -5.55
CA ALA A 75 30.97 19.90 -4.46
C ALA A 75 30.69 21.36 -4.86
N ASP A 76 31.02 21.73 -6.11
CA ASP A 76 30.80 23.09 -6.62
C ASP A 76 29.30 23.40 -6.74
N ALA A 77 28.51 22.46 -7.28
CA ALA A 77 27.06 22.61 -7.38
C ALA A 77 26.40 22.68 -5.99
N LEU A 78 26.91 21.91 -5.02
CA LEU A 78 26.42 21.94 -3.64
C LEU A 78 26.73 23.29 -2.97
N ALA A 79 27.96 23.81 -3.12
CA ALA A 79 28.38 25.08 -2.55
C ALA A 79 27.59 26.27 -3.13
N GLN A 80 27.29 26.23 -4.43
CA GLN A 80 26.54 27.28 -5.12
C GLN A 80 25.04 27.27 -4.74
N ALA A 81 24.40 26.10 -4.76
CA ALA A 81 22.96 26.00 -4.53
C ALA A 81 22.58 25.93 -3.04
N TYR A 82 23.45 25.37 -2.20
CA TYR A 82 23.19 25.14 -0.77
C TYR A 82 24.42 25.50 0.08
N PRO A 83 24.81 26.79 0.17
CA PRO A 83 26.02 27.23 0.87
C PRO A 83 26.03 26.85 2.36
N GLN A 84 24.86 26.70 2.99
CA GLN A 84 24.73 26.21 4.35
C GLN A 84 25.28 24.79 4.56
N CYS A 85 25.38 23.98 3.50
CA CYS A 85 25.92 22.63 3.55
C CYS A 85 27.44 22.53 3.46
N VAL A 86 28.14 23.64 3.18
CA VAL A 86 29.62 23.68 3.10
C VAL A 86 30.27 24.41 4.28
N THR A 87 29.49 24.77 5.30
CA THR A 87 30.01 25.33 6.54
C THR A 87 30.84 24.28 7.30
N SER A 88 31.81 24.70 8.10
CA SER A 88 32.64 23.80 8.91
C SER A 88 31.80 22.86 9.78
N ASN A 89 30.72 23.37 10.37
CA ASN A 89 29.77 22.57 11.15
C ASN A 89 29.02 21.54 10.29
N ALA A 90 28.61 21.90 9.07
CA ALA A 90 27.97 20.97 8.13
C ALA A 90 28.92 19.85 7.68
N LEU A 91 30.19 20.17 7.45
CA LEU A 91 31.21 19.19 7.06
C LEU A 91 31.52 18.22 8.20
N SER A 92 31.56 18.70 9.44
CA SER A 92 31.77 17.84 10.62
C SER A 92 30.54 16.98 10.93
N ASN A 93 29.32 17.49 10.75
CA ASN A 93 28.07 16.79 11.08
C ASN A 93 26.98 16.96 9.99
N PRO A 94 27.16 16.37 8.79
CA PRO A 94 26.29 16.63 7.63
C PRO A 94 24.87 16.06 7.77
N ASN A 95 24.65 15.19 8.77
CA ASN A 95 23.35 14.59 9.07
C ASN A 95 22.46 15.46 9.98
N ASN A 96 23.03 16.47 10.64
CA ASN A 96 22.30 17.28 11.63
C ASN A 96 21.82 18.63 11.07
N ILE A 97 22.22 18.97 9.83
CA ILE A 97 21.84 20.21 9.16
C ILE A 97 20.82 19.91 8.07
N TYR A 98 19.72 20.63 8.11
CA TYR A 98 18.60 20.51 7.18
C TYR A 98 18.48 21.74 6.31
N VAL A 99 18.12 21.52 5.06
CA VAL A 99 17.94 22.55 4.03
C VAL A 99 16.64 22.34 3.29
N ALA A 100 16.00 23.44 2.90
CA ALA A 100 14.81 23.40 2.09
C ALA A 100 15.20 23.22 0.62
N VAL A 101 14.68 22.17 -0.02
CA VAL A 101 14.88 21.86 -1.44
C VAL A 101 13.56 22.06 -2.16
N HIS A 102 13.59 22.80 -3.27
CA HIS A 102 12.39 23.05 -4.07
C HIS A 102 11.82 21.76 -4.65
N ALA A 103 10.50 21.60 -4.56
CA ALA A 103 9.78 20.39 -4.92
C ALA A 103 9.27 20.47 -6.37
N SER A 104 10.15 20.21 -7.34
CA SER A 104 9.83 20.36 -8.76
C SER A 104 10.34 19.20 -9.61
N TRP A 105 9.45 18.59 -10.39
CA TRP A 105 9.78 17.53 -11.34
C TRP A 105 10.66 18.00 -12.50
N ARG A 106 10.73 19.33 -12.71
CA ARG A 106 11.51 19.98 -13.77
C ARG A 106 12.97 20.24 -13.37
N GLU A 107 13.31 20.11 -12.09
CA GLU A 107 14.61 20.51 -11.52
C GLU A 107 15.54 19.33 -11.23
N GLY A 108 15.74 18.48 -12.24
CA GLY A 108 16.66 17.34 -12.17
C GLY A 108 16.30 16.30 -11.10
N HIS A 109 17.28 15.52 -10.67
CA HIS A 109 17.07 14.42 -9.71
C HIS A 109 16.70 14.90 -8.31
N LEU A 110 17.33 16.00 -7.84
CA LEU A 110 17.06 16.56 -6.53
C LEU A 110 15.64 17.11 -6.42
N GLY A 111 15.20 17.90 -7.41
CA GLY A 111 13.84 18.44 -7.44
C GLY A 111 12.76 17.35 -7.54
N ARG A 112 12.97 16.33 -8.40
CA ARG A 112 12.06 15.17 -8.51
C ARG A 112 11.94 14.43 -7.19
N GLY A 113 13.07 14.15 -6.53
CA GLY A 113 13.08 13.52 -5.22
C GLY A 113 12.30 14.36 -4.20
N SER A 114 12.51 15.68 -4.21
CA SER A 114 11.80 16.61 -3.32
C SER A 114 10.29 16.62 -3.56
N ALA A 115 9.85 16.61 -4.82
CA ALA A 115 8.43 16.55 -5.20
C ALA A 115 7.72 15.27 -4.74
N ILE A 116 8.37 14.11 -4.89
CA ILE A 116 7.84 12.83 -4.40
C ILE A 116 7.77 12.84 -2.87
N ARG A 117 8.85 13.29 -2.20
CA ARG A 117 8.93 13.37 -0.74
C ARG A 117 7.81 14.25 -0.17
N ALA A 118 7.58 15.42 -0.75
CA ALA A 118 6.51 16.34 -0.35
C ALA A 118 5.12 15.72 -0.51
N SER A 119 4.92 14.88 -1.53
CA SER A 119 3.63 14.26 -1.84
C SER A 119 3.32 12.99 -1.05
N TYR A 120 4.35 12.31 -0.52
CA TYR A 120 4.23 10.94 -0.03
C TYR A 120 3.27 10.78 1.15
N GLY A 121 3.30 11.73 2.09
CA GLY A 121 2.44 11.68 3.27
C GLY A 121 0.95 11.74 2.92
N MET A 122 0.58 12.66 2.04
CA MET A 122 -0.80 12.79 1.56
C MET A 122 -1.23 11.55 0.75
N ALA A 123 -0.37 11.09 -0.16
CA ALA A 123 -0.63 9.89 -0.96
C ALA A 123 -0.87 8.66 -0.08
N LEU A 124 -0.09 8.51 1.00
CA LEU A 124 -0.24 7.43 1.97
C LEU A 124 -1.61 7.50 2.68
N TRP A 125 -2.03 8.68 3.12
CA TRP A 125 -3.34 8.86 3.76
C TRP A 125 -4.50 8.49 2.85
N ILE A 126 -4.48 8.96 1.59
CA ILE A 126 -5.50 8.62 0.60
C ILE A 126 -5.54 7.10 0.37
N ALA A 127 -4.38 6.48 0.15
CA ALA A 127 -4.29 5.05 -0.08
C ALA A 127 -4.78 4.23 1.11
N MET A 128 -4.43 4.64 2.34
CA MET A 128 -4.88 3.98 3.58
C MET A 128 -6.40 4.01 3.72
N ILE A 129 -7.03 5.16 3.51
CA ILE A 129 -8.49 5.29 3.62
C ILE A 129 -9.17 4.46 2.53
N LEU A 130 -8.69 4.57 1.29
CA LEU A 130 -9.27 3.85 0.15
C LEU A 130 -9.23 2.33 0.37
N HIS A 131 -8.10 1.79 0.82
CA HIS A 131 -7.97 0.33 1.01
C HIS A 131 -8.58 -0.15 2.32
N GLY A 132 -8.51 0.65 3.39
CA GLY A 132 -9.10 0.35 4.68
C GLY A 132 -10.63 0.33 4.65
N VAL A 133 -11.25 1.35 4.07
CA VAL A 133 -12.72 1.44 3.96
C VAL A 133 -13.23 0.62 2.78
N GLY A 134 -12.51 0.66 1.65
CA GLY A 134 -12.93 -0.02 0.42
C GLY A 134 -13.07 -1.53 0.59
N ILE A 135 -12.18 -2.18 1.34
CA ILE A 135 -12.29 -3.62 1.56
C ILE A 135 -13.48 -3.99 2.42
N GLU A 136 -13.79 -3.20 3.46
CA GLU A 136 -14.96 -3.46 4.32
C GLU A 136 -16.25 -3.32 3.53
N LEU A 137 -16.32 -2.31 2.67
CA LEU A 137 -17.47 -2.10 1.81
C LEU A 137 -17.60 -3.26 0.80
N TYR A 138 -16.50 -3.66 0.17
CA TYR A 138 -16.46 -4.80 -0.76
C TYR A 138 -16.96 -6.10 -0.12
N LEU A 139 -16.46 -6.42 1.08
CA LEU A 139 -16.88 -7.62 1.80
C LEU A 139 -18.36 -7.56 2.15
N ARG A 140 -18.87 -6.43 2.65
CA ARG A 140 -20.30 -6.25 2.97
C ARG A 140 -21.21 -6.43 1.75
N MET A 141 -20.80 -5.93 0.59
CA MET A 141 -21.56 -6.10 -0.65
C MET A 141 -21.57 -7.55 -1.14
N THR A 142 -20.48 -8.29 -0.93
CA THR A 142 -20.31 -9.66 -1.45
C THR A 142 -20.80 -10.76 -0.49
N ILE A 143 -21.32 -10.43 0.69
CA ILE A 143 -21.87 -11.42 1.64
C ILE A 143 -23.00 -12.25 1.01
N ARG A 144 -23.92 -11.60 0.29
CA ARG A 144 -25.10 -12.27 -0.29
C ARG A 144 -24.70 -13.26 -1.38
N GLU A 145 -23.77 -12.86 -2.24
CA GLU A 145 -23.23 -13.71 -3.30
C GLU A 145 -22.47 -14.89 -2.70
N SER A 146 -21.66 -14.65 -1.66
CA SER A 146 -20.90 -15.70 -0.98
C SER A 146 -21.82 -16.76 -0.35
N LYS A 147 -22.93 -16.34 0.27
CA LYS A 147 -23.96 -17.26 0.79
C LYS A 147 -24.61 -18.09 -0.32
N LYS A 148 -25.03 -17.43 -1.41
CA LYS A 148 -25.64 -18.11 -2.56
C LYS A 148 -24.71 -19.16 -3.17
N LEU A 149 -23.43 -18.83 -3.34
CA LEU A 149 -22.43 -19.76 -3.87
C LEU A 149 -22.19 -20.95 -2.94
N ARG A 150 -22.22 -20.72 -1.63
CA ARG A 150 -22.11 -21.78 -0.64
C ARG A 150 -23.30 -22.75 -0.68
N GLU A 151 -24.52 -22.22 -0.68
CA GLU A 151 -25.74 -23.05 -0.80
C GLU A 151 -25.72 -23.89 -2.08
N LEU A 152 -25.29 -23.29 -3.20
CA LEU A 152 -25.13 -24.02 -4.47
C LEU A 152 -24.06 -25.12 -4.37
N SER A 153 -22.93 -24.86 -3.71
CA SER A 153 -21.88 -25.86 -3.50
C SER A 153 -22.36 -27.01 -2.61
N GLU A 154 -23.12 -26.73 -1.56
CA GLU A 154 -23.71 -27.72 -0.66
C GLU A 154 -24.72 -28.61 -1.43
N GLN A 155 -25.57 -28.01 -2.28
CA GLN A 155 -26.51 -28.74 -3.13
C GLN A 155 -25.80 -29.64 -4.15
N LEU A 156 -24.76 -29.13 -4.82
CA LEU A 156 -23.97 -29.91 -5.79
C LEU A 156 -23.21 -31.06 -5.13
N GLY A 157 -22.70 -30.87 -3.90
CA GLY A 157 -22.07 -31.94 -3.13
C GLY A 157 -23.05 -33.02 -2.68
N ALA A 158 -24.30 -32.66 -2.37
CA ALA A 158 -25.35 -33.61 -1.96
C ALA A 158 -26.01 -34.35 -3.13
N ALA A 159 -25.97 -33.81 -4.35
CA ALA A 159 -26.59 -34.40 -5.54
C ALA A 159 -26.11 -35.83 -5.88
N PRO A 160 -24.79 -36.15 -5.90
CA PRO A 160 -24.34 -37.53 -6.15
C PRO A 160 -24.78 -38.49 -5.03
N GLN A 161 -24.77 -38.05 -3.77
CA GLN A 161 -25.22 -38.85 -2.63
C GLN A 161 -26.73 -39.15 -2.70
N GLN A 162 -27.55 -38.18 -3.12
CA GLN A 162 -28.98 -38.42 -3.36
C GLN A 162 -29.24 -39.38 -4.52
N THR A 163 -28.40 -39.35 -5.55
CA THR A 163 -28.54 -40.22 -6.73
C THR A 163 -28.22 -41.67 -6.37
N GLU A 164 -27.15 -41.91 -5.61
CA GLU A 164 -26.79 -43.22 -5.06
C GLU A 164 -27.84 -43.76 -4.08
N LEU A 165 -28.34 -42.95 -3.15
CA LEU A 165 -29.40 -43.38 -2.23
C LEU A 165 -30.69 -43.76 -2.98
N ARG A 166 -30.98 -43.09 -4.10
CA ARG A 166 -32.16 -43.36 -4.93
C ARG A 166 -31.98 -44.62 -5.79
N SER A 167 -30.76 -44.96 -6.23
CA SER A 167 -30.49 -46.21 -6.95
C SER A 167 -30.53 -47.41 -6.01
N LEU A 168 -29.93 -47.32 -4.81
CA LEU A 168 -29.96 -48.38 -3.80
C LEU A 168 -31.39 -48.73 -3.35
N ARG A 169 -32.28 -47.73 -3.27
CA ARG A 169 -33.70 -47.96 -2.96
C ARG A 169 -34.44 -48.72 -4.08
N LYS A 170 -34.03 -48.56 -5.34
CA LYS A 170 -34.66 -49.28 -6.47
C LYS A 170 -34.22 -50.74 -6.58
N THR A 171 -33.05 -51.09 -6.05
CA THR A 171 -32.52 -52.46 -6.07
C THR A 171 -32.94 -53.31 -4.87
N SER A 172 -33.61 -52.72 -3.86
CA SER A 172 -34.08 -53.44 -2.65
C SER A 172 -35.53 -53.93 -2.73
N TRP A 173 -36.14 -53.98 -3.91
CA TRP A 173 -37.47 -54.54 -4.17
C TRP A 173 -37.38 -55.63 -5.23
#